data_AF-A0A960XMH6-F1
#
_entry.id   AF-A0A960XMH6-F1
#
_cell.length_a   1.000
_cell.length_b   1.000
_cell.length_c   1.000
_cell.angle_alpha   90.00
_cell.angle_beta   90.00
_cell.angle_gamma   90.00
#
_symmetry.space_group_name_H-M   'P 1'
#
loop_
_entity.id
_entity.type
_entity.pdbx_description
1 polymer ?
#
loop_
_entity_poly.entity_id
_entity_poly.type
_entity_poly.pdbx_seq_one_letter_code
_entity_poly.pdbx_strand_id
1 'polypeptide(L)'
;MFHVMRTPGLIPFCLLATLSSLPAPLGAWAQGGYTVKPGHPRLLVEDVAAMARNCVGPLAEDYRVVKERADAAVRRGGIQYVSNAWSIPEDLMNCGLTYLVERELGHDCRQYVDVVVKQWGDGSIISNREGSHFGYHALAYDWIYEALTPEQRVQYGDALGSWLRFFTDKPEIQLKWGHWEYNQTWGPIHLNIMNCRDALTQKLFIALTLTGTGTRYESDARSFLDSWNERVPAECLPKFDLMGGVWSESYGHGAYGPVTVIPYAFQAWRTATGIDYFAALKPWGYPVESPRWVAYTMMPHNDRTAWIDDGDGSKPSAFARAAPMLHDGLSQWFSERGREWLRERWQRVACLDPSIPSQTPDTLPLAYLFPGAGHVYMRSAWDDPDATWAFFGCGPQFAGHSRDDE
;
A
#
# COMPACT_ATOMS: atom_id res chain seq x y z
N MET A 1 65.73 -27.00 -22.79
CA MET A 1 64.26 -27.20 -22.90
C MET A 1 63.65 -26.55 -21.68
N PHE A 2 62.68 -25.62 -21.87
CA PHE A 2 62.30 -24.50 -20.97
C PHE A 2 63.35 -23.37 -20.90
N HIS A 3 63.06 -22.07 -20.90
CA HIS A 3 61.90 -21.24 -21.32
C HIS A 3 62.39 -19.78 -21.20
N VAL A 4 62.46 -18.94 -22.26
CA VAL A 4 62.60 -17.47 -22.13
C VAL A 4 61.99 -16.75 -23.34
N MET A 5 60.97 -15.94 -23.03
CA MET A 5 60.47 -14.71 -23.66
C MET A 5 60.32 -14.60 -25.18
N ARG A 6 59.07 -14.32 -25.60
CA ARG A 6 58.71 -13.09 -26.34
C ARG A 6 57.21 -12.80 -26.21
N THR A 7 56.91 -11.60 -25.76
CA THR A 7 55.62 -10.92 -25.79
C THR A 7 55.21 -10.54 -27.22
N PRO A 8 53.90 -10.44 -27.49
CA PRO A 8 53.40 -9.39 -28.36
C PRO A 8 52.41 -8.50 -27.60
N GLY A 9 52.66 -7.20 -27.64
CA GLY A 9 51.72 -6.19 -27.18
C GLY A 9 50.57 -6.03 -28.17
N LEU A 10 49.35 -6.00 -27.64
CA LEU A 10 48.17 -5.43 -28.26
C LEU A 10 47.42 -4.67 -27.15
N ILE A 11 47.40 -3.35 -27.29
CA ILE A 11 46.63 -2.41 -26.47
C ILE A 11 45.24 -2.32 -27.09
N PRO A 12 44.14 -2.61 -26.37
CA PRO A 12 42.82 -2.19 -26.81
C PRO A 12 42.58 -0.75 -26.34
N PHE A 13 42.23 0.11 -27.30
CA PHE A 13 41.68 1.44 -27.06
C PHE A 13 40.34 1.32 -26.31
N CYS A 14 40.28 1.81 -25.07
CA CYS A 14 39.04 2.05 -24.37
C CYS A 14 38.35 3.30 -24.94
N LEU A 15 37.17 3.10 -25.55
CA LEU A 15 36.21 4.17 -25.83
C LEU A 15 35.60 4.63 -24.51
N LEU A 16 36.03 5.80 -24.04
CA LEU A 16 35.38 6.56 -22.96
C LEU A 16 34.07 7.14 -23.50
N ALA A 17 32.94 6.51 -23.17
CA ALA A 17 31.63 7.09 -23.32
C ALA A 17 31.40 8.08 -22.15
N THR A 18 31.55 9.37 -22.43
CA THR A 18 31.14 10.44 -21.51
C THR A 18 29.62 10.51 -21.47
N LEU A 19 29.01 9.87 -20.47
CA LEU A 19 27.62 10.09 -20.08
C LEU A 19 27.51 11.50 -19.48
N SER A 20 27.02 12.44 -20.29
CA SER A 20 26.61 13.76 -19.84
C SER A 20 25.34 13.63 -19.01
N SER A 21 25.48 13.58 -17.69
CA SER A 21 24.38 13.74 -16.75
C SER A 21 23.87 15.17 -16.80
N LEU A 22 22.74 15.38 -17.49
CA LEU A 22 21.97 16.61 -17.35
C LEU A 22 21.40 16.65 -15.93
N PRO A 23 21.62 17.72 -15.15
CA PRO A 23 20.95 17.88 -13.87
C PRO A 23 19.45 18.04 -14.14
N ALA A 24 18.64 17.13 -13.58
CA ALA A 24 17.20 17.33 -13.52
C ALA A 24 16.93 18.63 -12.75
N PRO A 25 16.08 19.54 -13.26
CA PRO A 25 15.73 20.73 -12.52
C PRO A 25 14.95 20.28 -11.28
N LEU A 26 15.50 20.53 -10.10
CA LEU A 26 14.74 20.54 -8.84
C LEU A 26 13.78 21.72 -8.92
N GLY A 27 12.66 21.50 -9.62
CA GLY A 27 11.59 22.46 -9.77
C GLY A 27 10.98 22.73 -8.41
N ALA A 28 10.86 24.01 -8.06
CA ALA A 28 9.87 24.46 -7.12
C ALA A 28 8.52 23.90 -7.57
N TRP A 29 7.95 22.97 -6.79
CA TRP A 29 6.59 22.49 -6.99
C TRP A 29 5.68 23.67 -6.67
N ALA A 30 5.36 24.44 -7.70
CA ALA A 30 4.24 25.36 -7.65
C ALA A 30 3.00 24.56 -7.19
N GLN A 31 2.07 25.24 -6.50
CA GLN A 31 0.74 24.76 -6.14
C GLN A 31 -0.03 24.30 -7.39
N GLY A 32 0.32 23.14 -7.93
CA GLY A 32 -0.33 22.54 -9.08
C GLY A 32 -1.65 21.95 -8.63
N GLY A 33 -2.72 22.28 -9.35
CA GLY A 33 -3.95 21.51 -9.25
C GLY A 33 -3.70 20.05 -9.65
N TYR A 34 -4.46 19.13 -9.06
CA TYR A 34 -4.46 17.72 -9.45
C TYR A 34 -5.57 17.44 -10.46
N THR A 35 -5.44 16.37 -11.24
CA THR A 35 -6.52 15.87 -12.11
C THR A 35 -6.74 14.41 -11.78
N VAL A 36 -7.98 14.04 -11.43
CA VAL A 36 -8.37 12.64 -11.27
C VAL A 36 -8.70 12.07 -12.65
N LYS A 37 -8.14 10.91 -13.00
CA LYS A 37 -8.43 10.27 -14.28
C LYS A 37 -9.94 9.97 -14.39
N PRO A 38 -10.56 10.19 -15.57
CA PRO A 38 -12.01 10.15 -15.69
C PRO A 38 -12.60 8.73 -15.54
N GLY A 39 -11.87 7.69 -15.95
CA GLY A 39 -12.35 6.31 -15.93
C GLY A 39 -12.05 5.55 -14.63
N HIS A 40 -12.77 4.45 -14.43
CA HIS A 40 -12.56 3.47 -13.37
C HIS A 40 -11.92 2.19 -13.94
N PRO A 41 -11.11 1.44 -13.16
CA PRO A 41 -10.75 1.69 -11.76
C PRO A 41 -9.70 2.81 -11.61
N ARG A 42 -9.79 3.56 -10.52
CA ARG A 42 -8.85 4.61 -10.10
C ARG A 42 -7.96 4.19 -8.95
N LEU A 43 -8.44 3.29 -8.11
CA LEU A 43 -7.77 2.91 -6.88
C LEU A 43 -6.89 1.68 -7.11
N LEU A 44 -5.59 1.87 -6.87
CA LEU A 44 -4.53 0.84 -6.82
C LEU A 44 -4.17 0.17 -8.15
N VAL A 45 -5.15 -0.05 -9.03
CA VAL A 45 -4.95 -0.66 -10.35
C VAL A 45 -4.57 0.42 -11.36
N GLU A 46 -3.36 0.31 -11.89
CA GLU A 46 -2.81 1.26 -12.86
C GLU A 46 -3.36 1.02 -14.28
N ASP A 47 -3.23 -0.21 -14.76
CA ASP A 47 -3.69 -0.67 -16.08
C ASP A 47 -4.33 -2.06 -15.95
N VAL A 48 -5.64 -2.15 -16.21
CA VAL A 48 -6.42 -3.40 -16.14
C VAL A 48 -5.96 -4.40 -17.20
N ALA A 49 -5.56 -3.94 -18.40
CA ALA A 49 -5.08 -4.80 -19.47
C ALA A 49 -3.73 -5.41 -19.10
N ALA A 50 -2.82 -4.64 -18.52
CA ALA A 50 -1.56 -5.16 -17.98
C ALA A 50 -1.79 -6.16 -16.84
N MET A 51 -2.68 -5.82 -15.90
CA MET A 51 -3.07 -6.71 -14.80
C MET A 51 -3.61 -8.05 -15.33
N ALA A 52 -4.56 -8.03 -16.28
CA ALA A 52 -5.14 -9.24 -16.86
C ALA A 52 -4.10 -10.10 -17.61
N ARG A 53 -3.17 -9.47 -18.35
CA ARG A 53 -2.04 -10.19 -18.97
C ARG A 53 -1.15 -10.85 -17.91
N ASN A 54 -0.90 -10.17 -16.80
CA ASN A 54 -0.11 -10.74 -15.71
C ASN A 54 -0.84 -11.94 -15.07
N CYS A 55 -2.17 -11.87 -14.93
CA CYS A 55 -3.01 -12.95 -14.39
C CYS A 55 -3.05 -14.22 -15.26
N VAL A 56 -2.72 -14.15 -16.54
CA VAL A 56 -2.55 -15.34 -17.40
C VAL A 56 -1.09 -15.75 -17.59
N GLY A 57 -0.15 -14.99 -17.00
CA GLY A 57 1.29 -15.22 -17.08
C GLY A 57 1.95 -15.23 -15.71
N PRO A 58 2.81 -14.25 -15.39
CA PRO A 58 3.64 -14.27 -14.17
C PRO A 58 2.86 -14.32 -12.85
N LEU A 59 1.60 -13.88 -12.82
CA LEU A 59 0.74 -13.90 -11.63
C LEU A 59 -0.38 -14.94 -11.71
N ALA A 60 -0.28 -15.94 -12.60
CA ALA A 60 -1.35 -16.92 -12.79
C ALA A 60 -1.69 -17.72 -11.52
N GLU A 61 -0.70 -18.06 -10.70
CA GLU A 61 -0.93 -18.76 -9.43
C GLU A 61 -1.66 -17.87 -8.42
N ASP A 62 -1.21 -16.63 -8.26
CA ASP A 62 -1.85 -15.66 -7.36
C ASP A 62 -3.29 -15.39 -7.80
N TYR A 63 -3.51 -15.24 -9.11
CA TYR A 63 -4.84 -15.04 -9.67
C TYR A 63 -5.75 -16.25 -9.49
N ARG A 64 -5.24 -17.48 -9.66
CA ARG A 64 -6.02 -18.71 -9.42
C ARG A 64 -6.60 -18.72 -8.00
N VAL A 65 -5.82 -18.34 -7.00
CA VAL A 65 -6.29 -18.27 -5.60
C VAL A 65 -7.37 -17.19 -5.42
N VAL A 66 -7.18 -16.01 -6.02
CA VAL A 66 -8.19 -14.94 -6.01
C VAL A 66 -9.50 -15.40 -6.64
N LYS A 67 -9.42 -15.99 -7.84
CA LYS A 67 -10.58 -16.46 -8.60
C LYS A 67 -11.31 -17.60 -7.87
N GLU A 68 -10.60 -18.57 -7.32
CA GLU A 68 -11.20 -19.68 -6.56
C GLU A 68 -12.04 -19.18 -5.38
N ARG A 69 -11.59 -18.12 -4.69
CA ARG A 69 -12.34 -17.48 -3.59
C ARG A 69 -13.55 -16.70 -4.10
N ALA A 70 -13.40 -15.95 -5.19
CA ALA A 70 -14.52 -15.28 -5.83
C ALA A 70 -15.60 -16.28 -6.29
N ASP A 71 -15.20 -17.38 -6.92
CA ASP A 71 -16.09 -18.47 -7.33
C ASP A 71 -16.79 -19.11 -6.12
N ALA A 72 -16.08 -19.28 -4.99
CA ALA A 72 -16.68 -19.78 -3.76
C ALA A 72 -17.71 -18.81 -3.17
N ALA A 73 -17.45 -17.50 -3.22
CA ALA A 73 -18.40 -16.48 -2.79
C ALA A 73 -19.67 -16.47 -3.66
N VAL A 74 -19.52 -16.60 -4.98
CA VAL A 74 -20.64 -16.74 -5.92
C VAL A 74 -21.45 -17.99 -5.62
N ARG A 75 -20.81 -19.17 -5.48
CA ARG A 75 -21.52 -20.43 -5.17
C ARG A 75 -22.29 -20.36 -3.86
N ARG A 76 -21.74 -19.69 -2.85
CA ARG A 76 -22.39 -19.47 -1.56
C ARG A 76 -23.48 -18.38 -1.63
N GLY A 77 -23.42 -17.50 -2.62
CA GLY A 77 -24.38 -16.42 -2.83
C GLY A 77 -24.25 -15.27 -1.84
N GLY A 78 -23.06 -15.03 -1.27
CA GLY A 78 -22.80 -13.94 -0.32
C GLY A 78 -21.31 -13.76 0.04
N ILE A 79 -20.97 -12.59 0.58
CA ILE A 79 -19.59 -12.17 0.92
C ILE A 79 -19.30 -12.48 2.39
N GLN A 80 -18.27 -13.27 2.68
CA GLN A 80 -17.90 -13.54 4.08
C GLN A 80 -17.30 -12.31 4.76
N TYR A 81 -17.56 -12.19 6.06
CA TYR A 81 -16.97 -11.19 6.95
C TYR A 81 -17.26 -9.73 6.62
N VAL A 82 -18.13 -9.43 5.65
CA VAL A 82 -18.50 -8.06 5.26
C VAL A 82 -19.14 -7.24 6.38
N SER A 83 -19.66 -7.89 7.42
CA SER A 83 -20.20 -7.25 8.63
C SER A 83 -19.32 -7.46 9.86
N ASN A 84 -18.16 -8.11 9.74
CA ASN A 84 -17.27 -8.36 10.86
C ASN A 84 -16.19 -7.28 10.94
N ALA A 85 -16.37 -6.33 11.86
CA ALA A 85 -15.44 -5.23 12.08
C ALA A 85 -13.98 -5.65 12.37
N TRP A 86 -13.70 -6.90 12.72
CA TRP A 86 -12.34 -7.38 13.01
C TRP A 86 -11.70 -8.16 11.87
N SER A 87 -12.31 -8.20 10.69
CA SER A 87 -11.84 -9.00 9.57
C SER A 87 -11.74 -8.18 8.29
N ILE A 88 -10.80 -8.54 7.42
CA ILE A 88 -10.75 -8.00 6.07
C ILE A 88 -11.81 -8.74 5.23
N PRO A 89 -12.73 -8.06 4.54
CA PRO A 89 -13.75 -8.71 3.71
C PRO A 89 -13.13 -9.19 2.39
N GLU A 90 -12.25 -10.19 2.45
CA GLU A 90 -11.45 -10.63 1.29
C GLU A 90 -12.30 -11.03 0.08
N ASP A 91 -13.46 -11.67 0.30
CA ASP A 91 -14.37 -12.05 -0.78
C ASP A 91 -14.83 -10.83 -1.61
N LEU A 92 -14.99 -9.67 -0.97
CA LEU A 92 -15.34 -8.43 -1.64
C LEU A 92 -14.24 -8.02 -2.64
N MET A 93 -12.98 -8.09 -2.19
CA MET A 93 -11.81 -7.77 -3.00
C MET A 93 -11.59 -8.78 -4.12
N ASN A 94 -11.76 -10.07 -3.81
CA ASN A 94 -11.59 -11.15 -4.77
C ASN A 94 -12.66 -11.06 -5.88
N CYS A 95 -13.92 -10.76 -5.55
CA CYS A 95 -14.98 -10.58 -6.55
C CYS A 95 -14.70 -9.35 -7.45
N GLY A 96 -14.29 -8.22 -6.86
CA GLY A 96 -13.98 -7.01 -7.63
C GLY A 96 -12.83 -7.19 -8.62
N LEU A 97 -11.72 -7.81 -8.21
CA LEU A 97 -10.59 -8.09 -9.12
C LEU A 97 -10.93 -9.15 -10.16
N THR A 98 -11.62 -10.22 -9.75
CA THR A 98 -12.02 -11.27 -10.71
C THR A 98 -12.95 -10.68 -11.78
N TYR A 99 -13.86 -9.78 -11.41
CA TYR A 99 -14.66 -9.04 -12.40
C TYR A 99 -13.77 -8.28 -13.39
N LEU A 100 -12.79 -7.49 -12.91
CA LEU A 100 -11.91 -6.72 -13.77
C LEU A 100 -11.10 -7.60 -14.73
N VAL A 101 -10.49 -8.67 -14.21
CA VAL A 101 -9.65 -9.58 -15.01
C VAL A 101 -10.49 -10.35 -16.02
N GLU A 102 -11.58 -11.01 -15.60
CA GLU A 102 -12.41 -11.82 -16.50
C GLU A 102 -13.08 -10.96 -17.58
N ARG A 103 -13.52 -9.73 -17.25
CA ARG A 103 -14.04 -8.77 -18.23
C ARG A 103 -13.01 -8.44 -19.31
N GLU A 104 -11.78 -8.14 -18.90
CA GLU A 104 -10.69 -7.78 -19.81
C GLU A 104 -10.30 -8.96 -20.71
N LEU A 105 -10.40 -10.18 -20.20
CA LEU A 105 -10.19 -11.42 -20.96
C LEU A 105 -11.40 -11.81 -21.85
N GLY A 106 -12.51 -11.06 -21.78
CA GLY A 106 -13.72 -11.31 -22.59
C GLY A 106 -14.57 -12.49 -22.09
N HIS A 107 -14.42 -12.89 -20.83
CA HIS A 107 -15.20 -13.96 -20.21
C HIS A 107 -16.46 -13.44 -19.50
N ASP A 108 -17.40 -14.35 -19.21
CA ASP A 108 -18.55 -14.02 -18.37
C ASP A 108 -18.11 -13.78 -16.92
N CYS A 109 -18.36 -12.56 -16.45
CA CYS A 109 -17.90 -12.03 -15.17
C CYS A 109 -19.03 -11.44 -14.34
N ARG A 110 -20.29 -11.48 -14.83
CA ARG A 110 -21.39 -10.76 -14.19
C ARG A 110 -21.71 -11.31 -12.81
N GLN A 111 -21.54 -12.63 -12.61
CA GLN A 111 -21.80 -13.27 -11.32
C GLN A 111 -21.01 -12.66 -10.15
N TYR A 112 -19.80 -12.15 -10.39
CA TYR A 112 -18.96 -11.57 -9.33
C TYR A 112 -19.48 -10.19 -8.89
N VAL A 113 -20.06 -9.43 -9.82
CA VAL A 113 -20.70 -8.13 -9.52
C VAL A 113 -22.03 -8.37 -8.79
N ASP A 114 -22.82 -9.32 -9.28
CA ASP A 114 -24.15 -9.58 -8.74
C ASP A 114 -24.11 -10.01 -7.26
N VAL A 115 -23.12 -10.81 -6.84
CA VAL A 115 -22.97 -11.17 -5.42
C VAL A 115 -22.61 -9.95 -4.54
N VAL A 116 -21.81 -9.01 -5.06
CA VAL A 116 -21.47 -7.77 -4.34
C VAL A 116 -22.69 -6.86 -4.25
N VAL A 117 -23.38 -6.62 -5.36
CA VAL A 117 -24.61 -5.79 -5.41
C VAL A 117 -25.69 -6.37 -4.50
N LYS A 118 -25.91 -7.69 -4.54
CA LYS A 118 -26.85 -8.37 -3.63
C LYS A 118 -26.50 -8.12 -2.17
N GLN A 119 -25.22 -8.18 -1.82
CA GLN A 119 -24.76 -7.95 -0.45
C GLN A 119 -24.91 -6.49 -0.02
N TRP A 120 -24.71 -5.54 -0.93
CA TRP A 120 -24.92 -4.12 -0.66
C TRP A 120 -26.40 -3.76 -0.53
N GLY A 121 -27.28 -4.42 -1.28
CA GLY A 121 -28.71 -4.23 -1.18
C GLY A 121 -29.11 -2.76 -1.40
N ASP A 122 -29.67 -2.15 -0.35
CA ASP A 122 -30.05 -0.73 -0.32
C ASP A 122 -28.89 0.23 -0.01
N GLY A 123 -27.69 -0.29 0.25
CA GLY A 123 -26.50 0.48 0.64
C GLY A 123 -26.34 0.66 2.15
N SER A 124 -27.29 0.18 2.97
CA SER A 124 -27.24 0.31 4.43
C SER A 124 -25.96 -0.28 5.05
N ILE A 125 -25.48 -1.40 4.51
CA ILE A 125 -24.23 -2.03 4.96
C ILE A 125 -23.01 -1.12 4.74
N ILE A 126 -23.00 -0.38 3.63
CA ILE A 126 -21.91 0.54 3.28
C ILE A 126 -21.89 1.71 4.28
N SER A 127 -23.06 2.27 4.60
CA SER A 127 -23.22 3.40 5.53
C SER A 127 -23.28 3.01 7.02
N ASN A 128 -23.09 1.73 7.36
CA ASN A 128 -23.28 1.24 8.72
C ASN A 128 -22.26 1.82 9.71
N ARG A 129 -22.73 2.69 10.62
CA ARG A 129 -21.92 3.36 11.64
C ARG A 129 -21.36 2.43 12.73
N GLU A 130 -21.84 1.20 12.84
CA GLU A 130 -21.44 0.26 13.88
C GLU A 130 -20.34 -0.73 13.44
N GLY A 131 -20.05 -0.83 12.14
CA GLY A 131 -19.07 -1.82 11.69
C GLY A 131 -18.72 -1.83 10.20
N SER A 132 -18.96 -0.75 9.46
CA SER A 132 -18.64 -0.69 8.04
C SER A 132 -17.14 -0.77 7.74
N HIS A 133 -16.78 -1.50 6.69
CA HIS A 133 -15.45 -1.52 6.07
C HIS A 133 -15.38 -0.47 4.95
N PHE A 134 -15.67 0.78 5.28
CA PHE A 134 -15.94 1.83 4.29
C PHE A 134 -14.77 2.08 3.31
N GLY A 135 -13.52 1.81 3.70
CA GLY A 135 -12.39 1.85 2.75
C GLY A 135 -12.39 0.67 1.75
N TYR A 136 -12.71 -0.55 2.19
CA TYR A 136 -12.82 -1.70 1.28
C TYR A 136 -14.05 -1.62 0.38
N HIS A 137 -15.16 -1.04 0.86
CA HIS A 137 -16.30 -0.74 0.00
C HIS A 137 -15.96 0.26 -1.10
N ALA A 138 -15.14 1.28 -0.82
CA ALA A 138 -14.69 2.23 -1.83
C ALA A 138 -13.83 1.58 -2.91
N LEU A 139 -12.91 0.67 -2.54
CA LEU A 139 -12.12 -0.11 -3.50
C LEU A 139 -13.01 -0.98 -4.40
N ALA A 140 -13.93 -1.74 -3.80
CA ALA A 140 -14.80 -2.62 -4.57
C ALA A 140 -15.75 -1.84 -5.49
N TYR A 141 -16.29 -0.71 -5.02
CA TYR A 141 -17.12 0.18 -5.83
C TYR A 141 -16.36 0.70 -7.04
N ASP A 142 -15.12 1.17 -6.84
CA ASP A 142 -14.26 1.63 -7.91
C ASP A 142 -14.00 0.55 -8.96
N TRP A 143 -13.75 -0.69 -8.51
CA TRP A 143 -13.43 -1.80 -9.40
C TRP A 143 -14.62 -2.31 -10.20
N ILE A 144 -15.83 -2.33 -9.62
CA ILE A 144 -17.04 -2.79 -10.31
C ILE A 144 -17.87 -1.65 -10.93
N TYR A 145 -17.38 -0.41 -10.87
CA TYR A 145 -18.11 0.80 -11.25
C TYR A 145 -18.81 0.69 -12.61
N GLU A 146 -18.10 0.20 -13.61
CA GLU A 146 -18.61 0.09 -14.98
C GLU A 146 -19.76 -0.92 -15.12
N ALA A 147 -19.87 -1.89 -14.20
CA ALA A 147 -20.97 -2.84 -14.18
C ALA A 147 -22.20 -2.36 -13.39
N LEU A 148 -22.08 -1.28 -12.61
CA LEU A 148 -23.20 -0.70 -11.87
C LEU A 148 -24.10 0.12 -12.81
N THR A 149 -25.42 0.07 -12.58
CA THR A 149 -26.34 1.00 -13.25
C THR A 149 -26.12 2.43 -12.76
N PRO A 150 -26.53 3.47 -13.50
CA PRO A 150 -26.44 4.85 -13.04
C PRO A 150 -27.07 5.08 -11.65
N GLU A 151 -28.20 4.44 -11.37
CA GLU A 151 -28.90 4.54 -10.08
C GLU A 151 -28.08 3.89 -8.96
N GLN A 152 -27.49 2.71 -9.22
CA GLN A 152 -26.62 2.03 -8.26
C GLN A 152 -25.35 2.83 -7.97
N ARG A 153 -24.77 3.47 -8.99
CA ARG A 153 -23.60 4.34 -8.84
C ARG A 153 -23.91 5.48 -7.86
N VAL A 154 -25.04 6.17 -8.05
CA VAL A 154 -25.46 7.26 -7.15
C VAL A 154 -25.81 6.71 -5.76
N GLN A 155 -26.60 5.64 -5.67
CA GLN A 155 -27.06 5.08 -4.40
C GLN A 155 -25.89 4.62 -3.50
N TYR A 156 -25.00 3.78 -4.03
CA TYR A 156 -23.85 3.29 -3.27
C TYR A 156 -22.80 4.38 -3.07
N GLY A 157 -22.66 5.31 -4.01
CA GLY A 157 -21.80 6.46 -3.88
C GLY A 157 -22.27 7.43 -2.78
N ASP A 158 -23.57 7.66 -2.63
CA ASP A 158 -24.14 8.44 -1.52
C ASP A 158 -23.92 7.74 -0.17
N ALA A 159 -24.05 6.41 -0.13
CA ALA A 159 -23.76 5.62 1.08
C ALA A 159 -22.27 5.74 1.49
N LEU A 160 -21.35 5.66 0.53
CA LEU A 160 -19.90 5.89 0.74
C LEU A 160 -19.62 7.32 1.18
N GLY A 161 -20.17 8.32 0.48
CA GLY A 161 -19.92 9.74 0.72
C GLY A 161 -20.29 10.20 2.14
N SER A 162 -21.23 9.51 2.79
CA SER A 162 -21.59 9.76 4.19
C SER A 162 -20.43 9.62 5.18
N TRP A 163 -19.33 8.96 4.79
CA TRP A 163 -18.12 8.78 5.61
C TRP A 163 -17.07 9.88 5.44
N LEU A 164 -17.18 10.77 4.45
CA LEU A 164 -16.17 11.81 4.21
C LEU A 164 -16.00 12.77 5.41
N ARG A 165 -17.04 12.89 6.23
CA ARG A 165 -17.05 13.69 7.46
C ARG A 165 -16.79 12.88 8.74
N PHE A 166 -16.47 11.59 8.62
CA PHE A 166 -16.22 10.73 9.76
C PHE A 166 -15.16 11.33 10.70
N PHE A 167 -15.38 11.17 12.01
CA PHE A 167 -14.53 11.60 13.14
C PHE A 167 -14.39 13.12 13.36
N THR A 168 -14.41 13.93 12.30
CA THR A 168 -14.12 15.37 12.36
C THR A 168 -15.29 16.27 12.01
N ASP A 169 -16.39 15.71 11.48
CA ASP A 169 -17.54 16.42 10.91
C ASP A 169 -17.19 17.37 9.73
N LYS A 170 -15.95 17.27 9.23
CA LYS A 170 -15.39 18.08 8.14
C LYS A 170 -14.90 17.17 7.01
N PRO A 171 -15.17 17.52 5.74
CA PRO A 171 -14.71 16.75 4.58
C PRO A 171 -13.29 17.18 4.17
N GLU A 172 -12.41 17.40 5.13
CA GLU A 172 -11.04 17.89 4.95
C GLU A 172 -10.14 17.14 5.92
N ILE A 173 -8.83 17.10 5.67
CA ILE A 173 -7.87 16.58 6.65
C ILE A 173 -7.87 17.55 7.82
N GLN A 174 -8.03 17.06 9.05
CA GLN A 174 -8.02 17.89 10.26
C GLN A 174 -6.98 17.43 11.29
N LEU A 175 -6.57 16.16 11.25
CA LEU A 175 -5.64 15.57 12.23
C LEU A 175 -6.10 15.74 13.68
N LYS A 176 -7.42 15.79 13.91
CA LYS A 176 -8.00 15.99 15.24
C LYS A 176 -7.51 14.89 16.19
N TRP A 177 -6.91 15.28 17.30
CA TRP A 177 -6.30 14.35 18.26
C TRP A 177 -5.29 13.38 17.62
N GLY A 178 -4.59 13.80 16.57
CA GLY A 178 -3.59 12.98 15.90
C GLY A 178 -2.53 13.85 15.26
N HIS A 179 -1.69 13.21 14.46
CA HIS A 179 -0.69 13.83 13.61
C HIS A 179 -0.29 12.82 12.53
N TRP A 180 0.53 13.25 11.56
CA TRP A 180 0.93 12.43 10.42
C TRP A 180 1.70 11.18 10.83
N GLU A 181 2.48 11.26 11.90
CA GLU A 181 3.27 10.16 12.46
C GLU A 181 2.48 9.28 13.46
N TYR A 182 1.14 9.38 13.51
CA TYR A 182 0.31 8.60 14.45
C TYR A 182 -0.60 7.61 13.72
N ASN A 183 -0.61 6.35 14.16
CA ASN A 183 -1.24 5.26 13.41
C ASN A 183 -2.74 5.45 13.22
N GLN A 184 -3.45 5.86 14.27
CA GLN A 184 -4.90 5.96 14.22
C GLN A 184 -5.34 7.04 13.23
N THR A 185 -4.51 8.06 12.96
CA THR A 185 -4.79 9.10 11.96
C THR A 185 -5.02 8.50 10.56
N TRP A 186 -4.25 7.47 10.21
CA TRP A 186 -4.33 6.84 8.89
C TRP A 186 -5.41 5.76 8.78
N GLY A 187 -5.72 5.14 9.92
CA GLY A 187 -6.69 4.05 10.03
C GLY A 187 -6.05 2.66 10.11
N PRO A 188 -6.81 1.66 10.60
CA PRO A 188 -6.32 0.28 10.70
C PRO A 188 -6.29 -0.41 9.33
N ILE A 189 -5.55 -1.50 9.25
CA ILE A 189 -5.46 -2.39 8.08
C ILE A 189 -6.82 -2.99 7.67
N HIS A 190 -7.79 -3.02 8.58
CA HIS A 190 -9.16 -3.48 8.32
C HIS A 190 -10.02 -2.42 7.60
N LEU A 191 -9.49 -1.21 7.39
CA LEU A 191 -10.12 -0.08 6.70
C LEU A 191 -11.57 0.17 7.14
N ASN A 192 -11.81 0.03 8.44
CA ASN A 192 -13.10 0.15 9.09
C ASN A 192 -13.09 1.29 10.13
N ILE A 193 -14.15 1.37 10.94
CA ILE A 193 -14.34 2.46 11.92
C ILE A 193 -13.47 2.35 13.18
N MET A 194 -12.97 1.17 13.52
CA MET A 194 -12.32 0.92 14.81
C MET A 194 -10.93 1.53 14.85
N ASN A 195 -10.57 2.18 15.96
CA ASN A 195 -9.24 2.77 16.17
C ASN A 195 -8.79 3.71 15.03
N CYS A 196 -9.74 4.42 14.42
CA CYS A 196 -9.53 5.26 13.26
C CYS A 196 -9.87 6.72 13.61
N ARG A 197 -8.85 7.57 13.71
CA ARG A 197 -8.95 9.02 13.82
C ARG A 197 -8.79 9.61 12.43
N ASP A 198 -9.68 10.50 12.01
CA ASP A 198 -9.71 11.15 10.68
C ASP A 198 -9.80 10.24 9.44
N ALA A 199 -9.35 8.98 9.48
CA ALA A 199 -9.51 7.97 8.44
C ALA A 199 -8.93 8.37 7.08
N LEU A 200 -7.70 8.88 7.06
CA LEU A 200 -7.09 9.49 5.87
C LEU A 200 -7.13 8.56 4.65
N THR A 201 -6.75 7.29 4.82
CA THR A 201 -6.69 6.33 3.70
C THR A 201 -8.09 6.05 3.15
N GLN A 202 -9.06 5.81 4.02
CA GLN A 202 -10.41 5.46 3.62
C GLN A 202 -11.15 6.65 2.99
N LYS A 203 -10.99 7.86 3.56
CA LYS A 203 -11.56 9.08 3.00
C LYS A 203 -10.96 9.40 1.64
N LEU A 204 -9.65 9.18 1.45
CA LEU A 204 -9.00 9.32 0.14
C LEU A 204 -9.63 8.39 -0.89
N PHE A 205 -9.79 7.11 -0.56
CA PHE A 205 -10.41 6.13 -1.45
C PHE A 205 -11.82 6.55 -1.84
N ILE A 206 -12.63 6.96 -0.87
CA ILE A 206 -13.99 7.44 -1.14
C ILE A 206 -13.96 8.67 -2.05
N ALA A 207 -13.17 9.69 -1.71
CA ALA A 207 -13.17 10.95 -2.43
C ALA A 207 -12.71 10.79 -3.90
N LEU A 208 -11.67 9.98 -4.14
CA LEU A 208 -11.20 9.66 -5.49
C LEU A 208 -12.26 8.94 -6.31
N THR A 209 -12.98 7.99 -5.71
CA THR A 209 -14.02 7.21 -6.35
C THR A 209 -15.28 8.01 -6.65
N LEU A 210 -15.65 8.98 -5.80
CA LEU A 210 -16.87 9.77 -6.00
C LEU A 210 -16.74 10.89 -7.04
N THR A 211 -15.52 11.21 -7.48
CA THR A 211 -15.28 12.31 -8.43
C THR A 211 -15.99 12.03 -9.78
N GLY A 212 -16.97 12.87 -10.14
CA GLY A 212 -17.69 12.77 -11.41
C GLY A 212 -18.82 11.73 -11.45
N THR A 213 -19.23 11.21 -10.29
CA THR A 213 -20.29 10.19 -10.16
C THR A 213 -21.70 10.80 -10.05
N GLY A 214 -21.82 12.10 -9.78
CA GLY A 214 -23.10 12.79 -9.61
C GLY A 214 -23.76 12.57 -8.25
N THR A 215 -22.98 12.21 -7.23
CA THR A 215 -23.48 12.03 -5.86
C THR A 215 -23.70 13.38 -5.17
N ARG A 216 -24.50 13.40 -4.10
CA ARG A 216 -24.67 14.64 -3.32
C ARG A 216 -23.42 15.03 -2.51
N TYR A 217 -22.41 14.18 -2.49
CA TYR A 217 -21.16 14.36 -1.74
C TYR A 217 -19.97 14.76 -2.63
N GLU A 218 -20.17 15.11 -3.91
CA GLU A 218 -19.07 15.53 -4.78
C GLU A 218 -18.31 16.75 -4.25
N SER A 219 -19.00 17.71 -3.62
CA SER A 219 -18.32 18.86 -3.01
C SER A 219 -17.44 18.45 -1.84
N ASP A 220 -17.92 17.53 -1.00
CA ASP A 220 -17.16 17.00 0.13
C ASP A 220 -15.94 16.18 -0.36
N ALA A 221 -16.13 15.37 -1.41
CA ALA A 221 -15.03 14.64 -2.04
C ALA A 221 -13.97 15.61 -2.56
N ARG A 222 -14.38 16.67 -3.26
CA ARG A 222 -13.46 17.70 -3.74
C ARG A 222 -12.71 18.39 -2.60
N SER A 223 -13.41 18.84 -1.55
CA SER A 223 -12.77 19.46 -0.38
C SER A 223 -11.71 18.55 0.25
N PHE A 224 -11.97 17.24 0.32
CA PHE A 224 -11.00 16.31 0.89
C PHE A 224 -9.77 16.16 -0.01
N LEU A 225 -9.97 16.04 -1.33
CA LEU A 225 -8.87 15.90 -2.29
C LEU A 225 -8.05 17.19 -2.41
N ASP A 226 -8.68 18.36 -2.35
CA ASP A 226 -7.99 19.67 -2.27
C ASP A 226 -7.10 19.72 -1.03
N SER A 227 -7.66 19.37 0.14
CA SER A 227 -6.93 19.29 1.41
C SER A 227 -5.79 18.26 1.35
N TRP A 228 -5.99 17.11 0.71
CA TRP A 228 -4.96 16.09 0.50
C TRP A 228 -3.81 16.60 -0.38
N ASN A 229 -4.13 17.19 -1.53
CA ASN A 229 -3.15 17.71 -2.48
C ASN A 229 -2.34 18.88 -1.90
N GLU A 230 -2.95 19.70 -1.02
CA GLU A 230 -2.25 20.78 -0.35
C GLU A 230 -1.39 20.27 0.81
N ARG A 231 -1.99 19.51 1.73
CA ARG A 231 -1.38 19.24 3.04
C ARG A 231 -0.41 18.08 3.03
N VAL A 232 -0.61 17.05 2.21
CA VAL A 232 0.32 15.91 2.15
C VAL A 232 1.72 16.37 1.73
N PRO A 233 1.92 17.05 0.58
CA PRO A 233 3.25 17.50 0.20
C PRO A 233 3.81 18.59 1.12
N ALA A 234 2.97 19.48 1.65
CA ALA A 234 3.44 20.61 2.48
C ALA A 234 3.77 20.22 3.93
N GLU A 235 3.06 19.23 4.50
CA GLU A 235 3.15 18.88 5.92
C GLU A 235 3.58 17.43 6.15
N CYS A 236 2.95 16.48 5.46
CA CYS A 236 3.15 15.05 5.70
C CYS A 236 4.53 14.57 5.22
N LEU A 237 4.88 14.83 3.96
CA LEU A 237 6.15 14.35 3.39
C LEU A 237 7.38 14.86 4.18
N PRO A 238 7.46 16.16 4.57
CA PRO A 238 8.57 16.64 5.40
C PRO A 238 8.66 15.95 6.76
N LYS A 239 7.53 15.56 7.36
CA LYS A 239 7.51 14.82 8.62
C LYS A 239 7.96 13.37 8.44
N PHE A 240 7.58 12.74 7.34
CA PHE A 240 8.05 11.40 6.99
C PHE A 240 9.54 11.38 6.64
N ASP A 241 10.05 12.43 6.01
CA ASP A 241 11.48 12.63 5.78
C ASP A 241 12.26 12.82 7.09
N LEU A 242 11.66 13.51 8.07
CA LEU A 242 12.25 13.72 9.40
C LEU A 242 12.24 12.44 10.24
N MET A 243 11.12 11.71 10.25
CA MET A 243 10.95 10.44 10.97
C MET A 243 11.88 9.35 10.42
N GLY A 244 12.14 9.38 9.10
CA GLY A 244 12.97 8.38 8.43
C GLY A 244 12.22 7.06 8.16
N GLY A 245 12.93 6.00 7.78
CA GLY A 245 12.33 4.73 7.34
C GLY A 245 11.61 3.88 8.40
N VAL A 246 11.63 4.29 9.67
CA VAL A 246 11.03 3.56 10.80
C VAL A 246 9.66 4.16 11.09
N TRP A 247 8.64 3.31 11.27
CA TRP A 247 7.36 3.82 11.79
C TRP A 247 7.53 4.19 13.26
N SER A 248 7.16 5.42 13.62
CA SER A 248 7.26 6.04 14.95
C SER A 248 6.70 5.22 16.11
N GLU A 249 5.75 4.31 15.85
CA GLU A 249 5.12 3.48 16.88
C GLU A 249 5.55 2.01 16.75
N SER A 250 6.77 1.80 16.27
CA SER A 250 7.37 0.50 16.01
C SER A 250 6.60 -0.35 14.98
N TYR A 251 7.09 -1.58 14.78
CA TYR A 251 6.43 -2.52 13.88
C TYR A 251 5.10 -3.03 14.46
N GLY A 252 4.93 -3.10 15.79
CA GLY A 252 3.69 -3.60 16.40
C GLY A 252 2.47 -2.76 16.04
N HIS A 253 2.50 -1.48 16.41
CA HIS A 253 1.42 -0.54 16.06
C HIS A 253 1.47 -0.12 14.58
N GLY A 254 2.65 -0.12 13.96
CA GLY A 254 2.79 0.09 12.51
C GLY A 254 2.06 -0.99 11.70
N ALA A 255 2.21 -2.27 12.06
CA ALA A 255 1.58 -3.41 11.38
C ALA A 255 0.06 -3.44 11.52
N TYR A 256 -0.49 -2.80 12.56
CA TYR A 256 -1.93 -2.66 12.72
C TYR A 256 -2.56 -1.71 11.68
N GLY A 257 -1.78 -0.80 11.07
CA GLY A 257 -2.30 0.12 10.06
C GLY A 257 -1.23 0.70 9.15
N PRO A 258 -0.44 1.68 9.60
CA PRO A 258 0.43 2.54 8.77
C PRO A 258 1.34 1.82 7.79
N VAL A 259 1.97 0.71 8.21
CA VAL A 259 2.83 -0.13 7.38
C VAL A 259 2.10 -0.65 6.14
N THR A 260 0.78 -0.77 6.19
CA THR A 260 -0.05 -1.15 5.05
C THR A 260 -0.78 0.03 4.43
N VAL A 261 -1.47 0.85 5.24
CA VAL A 261 -2.45 1.81 4.71
C VAL A 261 -1.83 3.07 4.11
N ILE A 262 -0.61 3.44 4.51
CA ILE A 262 0.11 4.58 3.89
C ILE A 262 0.53 4.24 2.46
N PRO A 263 1.22 3.11 2.19
CA PRO A 263 1.50 2.68 0.82
C PRO A 263 0.23 2.57 -0.03
N TYR A 264 -0.86 2.06 0.55
CA TYR A 264 -2.18 2.01 -0.10
C TYR A 264 -2.67 3.40 -0.51
N ALA A 265 -2.60 4.38 0.39
CA ALA A 265 -3.04 5.74 0.12
C ALA A 265 -2.19 6.40 -0.98
N PHE A 266 -0.87 6.26 -0.91
CA PHE A 266 0.05 6.85 -1.88
C PHE A 266 -0.08 6.21 -3.25
N GLN A 267 -0.25 4.88 -3.31
CA GLN A 267 -0.53 4.19 -4.57
C GLN A 267 -1.86 4.59 -5.17
N ALA A 268 -2.94 4.71 -4.37
CA ALA A 268 -4.22 5.15 -4.89
C ALA A 268 -4.17 6.58 -5.44
N TRP A 269 -3.44 7.47 -4.77
CA TRP A 269 -3.19 8.82 -5.26
C TRP A 269 -2.45 8.79 -6.61
N ARG A 270 -1.37 8.00 -6.70
CA ARG A 270 -0.60 7.83 -7.95
C ARG A 270 -1.46 7.29 -9.08
N THR A 271 -2.20 6.21 -8.88
CA THR A 271 -3.00 5.58 -9.95
C THR A 271 -4.19 6.42 -10.37
N ALA A 272 -4.71 7.28 -9.49
CA ALA A 272 -5.83 8.16 -9.79
C ALA A 272 -5.40 9.49 -10.41
N THR A 273 -4.23 10.03 -10.05
CA THR A 273 -3.82 11.39 -10.44
C THR A 273 -2.53 11.49 -11.24
N GLY A 274 -1.70 10.44 -11.24
CA GLY A 274 -0.35 10.44 -11.79
C GLY A 274 0.70 11.10 -10.89
N ILE A 275 0.31 11.66 -9.73
CA ILE A 275 1.25 12.27 -8.79
C ILE A 275 1.85 11.18 -7.89
N ASP A 276 3.16 11.00 -7.98
CA ASP A 276 3.89 9.98 -7.21
C ASP A 276 4.54 10.57 -5.94
N TYR A 277 3.92 10.31 -4.79
CA TYR A 277 4.47 10.74 -3.50
C TYR A 277 5.61 9.85 -3.00
N PHE A 278 5.76 8.61 -3.48
CA PHE A 278 6.95 7.82 -3.18
C PHE A 278 8.19 8.48 -3.80
N ALA A 279 8.06 8.99 -5.03
CA ALA A 279 9.14 9.70 -5.72
C ALA A 279 9.43 11.10 -5.14
N ALA A 280 8.48 11.71 -4.45
CA ALA A 280 8.62 13.03 -3.83
C ALA A 280 9.36 13.01 -2.48
N LEU A 281 9.38 11.87 -1.80
CA LEU A 281 10.09 11.66 -0.54
C LEU A 281 11.60 11.59 -0.74
N LYS A 282 12.34 11.85 0.34
CA LYS A 282 13.78 11.52 0.38
C LYS A 282 13.98 10.01 0.32
N PRO A 283 15.16 9.52 -0.11
CA PRO A 283 15.46 8.08 -0.11
C PRO A 283 15.39 7.41 1.27
N TRP A 284 15.48 8.20 2.35
CA TRP A 284 15.35 7.76 3.74
C TRP A 284 13.97 8.04 4.34
N GLY A 285 13.06 8.68 3.61
CA GLY A 285 11.74 9.01 4.12
C GLY A 285 10.84 7.79 4.23
N TYR A 286 9.88 7.82 5.15
CA TYR A 286 8.82 6.83 5.19
C TYR A 286 7.79 7.06 4.05
N PRO A 287 7.32 6.03 3.32
CA PRO A 287 7.61 4.60 3.46
C PRO A 287 8.75 4.08 2.56
N VAL A 288 9.46 4.94 1.82
CA VAL A 288 10.51 4.55 0.85
C VAL A 288 11.60 3.68 1.49
N GLU A 289 12.04 4.02 2.69
CA GLU A 289 13.07 3.25 3.40
C GLU A 289 12.51 2.10 4.25
N SER A 290 11.18 2.01 4.40
CA SER A 290 10.54 0.97 5.24
C SER A 290 10.83 -0.48 4.85
N PRO A 291 11.03 -0.88 3.56
CA PRO A 291 11.41 -2.25 3.23
C PRO A 291 12.73 -2.66 3.91
N ARG A 292 13.70 -1.73 3.94
CA ARG A 292 14.97 -1.94 4.61
C ARG A 292 14.76 -2.11 6.11
N TRP A 293 13.99 -1.21 6.73
CA TRP A 293 13.67 -1.31 8.16
C TRP A 293 13.04 -2.64 8.52
N VAL A 294 12.01 -3.08 7.79
CA VAL A 294 11.34 -4.37 8.04
C VAL A 294 12.32 -5.54 7.90
N ALA A 295 13.25 -5.51 6.95
CA ALA A 295 14.27 -6.55 6.85
C ALA A 295 15.20 -6.59 8.06
N TYR A 296 15.59 -5.43 8.59
CA TYR A 296 16.41 -5.33 9.80
C TYR A 296 15.66 -5.72 11.07
N THR A 297 14.33 -5.64 11.13
CA THR A 297 13.59 -6.15 12.29
C THR A 297 13.48 -7.68 12.30
N MET A 298 13.72 -8.37 11.20
CA MET A 298 13.57 -9.84 11.12
C MET A 298 14.70 -10.58 11.86
N MET A 299 14.30 -11.43 12.81
CA MET A 299 15.19 -12.36 13.52
C MET A 299 15.75 -13.43 12.57
N PRO A 300 17.03 -13.84 12.72
CA PRO A 300 17.70 -14.76 11.79
C PRO A 300 17.05 -16.16 11.65
N HIS A 301 16.37 -16.65 12.68
CA HIS A 301 16.04 -18.08 12.81
C HIS A 301 14.57 -18.43 12.53
N ASN A 302 13.66 -17.48 12.27
CA ASN A 302 12.22 -17.80 12.26
C ASN A 302 11.33 -16.90 11.38
N ASP A 303 11.89 -16.06 10.50
CA ASP A 303 11.15 -15.13 9.63
C ASP A 303 10.14 -14.22 10.38
N ARG A 304 10.40 -13.93 11.66
CA ARG A 304 9.57 -13.04 12.48
C ARG A 304 10.31 -11.76 12.81
N THR A 305 9.58 -10.68 12.98
CA THR A 305 10.15 -9.44 13.52
C THR A 305 10.58 -9.66 14.96
N ALA A 306 11.58 -8.92 15.43
CA ALA A 306 11.99 -8.91 16.83
C ALA A 306 10.87 -8.34 17.72
N TRP A 307 10.90 -8.74 18.99
CA TRP A 307 9.99 -8.24 20.03
C TRP A 307 10.47 -6.87 20.53
N ILE A 308 10.26 -5.85 19.71
CA ILE A 308 10.58 -4.46 20.02
C ILE A 308 9.25 -3.74 20.30
N ASP A 309 9.19 -3.00 21.40
CA ASP A 309 8.01 -2.26 21.89
C ASP A 309 6.74 -3.13 22.05
N ASP A 310 5.62 -2.67 21.45
CA ASP A 310 4.34 -3.38 21.33
C ASP A 310 4.36 -4.46 20.23
N GLY A 311 5.52 -4.82 19.69
CA GLY A 311 5.70 -5.88 18.70
C GLY A 311 5.49 -7.28 19.30
N ASP A 312 4.70 -8.12 18.62
CA ASP A 312 4.34 -9.47 19.05
C ASP A 312 5.20 -10.59 18.41
N GLY A 313 6.31 -10.21 17.78
CA GLY A 313 7.16 -11.12 17.04
C GLY A 313 6.43 -11.88 15.93
N SER A 314 5.50 -11.21 15.23
CA SER A 314 4.79 -11.77 14.09
C SER A 314 5.66 -11.83 12.83
N LYS A 315 5.23 -12.64 11.86
CA LYS A 315 5.74 -12.55 10.49
C LYS A 315 5.42 -11.14 9.95
N PRO A 316 6.24 -10.56 9.05
CA PRO A 316 6.00 -9.22 8.54
C PRO A 316 4.87 -9.17 7.48
N SER A 317 3.75 -9.84 7.75
CA SER A 317 2.56 -9.95 6.91
C SER A 317 1.94 -8.59 6.57
N ALA A 318 1.92 -7.64 7.52
CA ALA A 318 1.40 -6.30 7.26
C ALA A 318 2.21 -5.57 6.18
N PHE A 319 3.54 -5.63 6.25
CA PHE A 319 4.39 -5.07 5.20
C PHE A 319 4.24 -5.85 3.88
N ALA A 320 4.22 -7.18 3.93
CA ALA A 320 4.05 -8.01 2.72
C ALA A 320 2.75 -7.70 1.94
N ARG A 321 1.69 -7.22 2.59
CA ARG A 321 0.47 -6.72 1.91
C ARG A 321 0.71 -5.43 1.13
N ALA A 322 1.54 -4.55 1.68
CA ALA A 322 1.84 -3.23 1.13
C ALA A 322 2.95 -3.27 0.07
N ALA A 323 3.86 -4.24 0.19
CA ALA A 323 5.05 -4.37 -0.62
C ALA A 323 4.82 -4.29 -2.16
N PRO A 324 3.74 -4.86 -2.75
CA PRO A 324 3.44 -4.68 -4.17
C PRO A 324 3.38 -3.23 -4.66
N MET A 325 3.16 -2.26 -3.76
CA MET A 325 2.92 -0.85 -4.09
C MET A 325 4.16 0.04 -4.00
N LEU A 326 5.29 -0.49 -3.49
CA LEU A 326 6.51 0.30 -3.28
C LEU A 326 7.49 0.26 -4.47
N HIS A 327 7.31 -0.70 -5.38
CA HIS A 327 8.04 -0.79 -6.65
C HIS A 327 9.57 -0.84 -6.53
N ASP A 328 10.10 -1.48 -5.49
CA ASP A 328 11.53 -1.73 -5.31
C ASP A 328 11.83 -3.22 -5.13
N GLY A 329 13.08 -3.63 -5.35
CA GLY A 329 13.48 -5.03 -5.33
C GLY A 329 13.32 -5.69 -3.95
N LEU A 330 13.53 -4.97 -2.85
CA LEU A 330 13.38 -5.53 -1.51
C LEU A 330 11.90 -5.74 -1.17
N SER A 331 11.03 -4.81 -1.57
CA SER A 331 9.59 -5.01 -1.50
C SER A 331 9.11 -6.16 -2.38
N GLN A 332 9.72 -6.40 -3.54
CA GLN A 332 9.42 -7.59 -4.36
C GLN A 332 9.72 -8.88 -3.59
N TRP A 333 10.86 -8.95 -2.91
CA TRP A 333 11.20 -10.09 -2.05
C TRP A 333 10.18 -10.31 -0.93
N PHE A 334 9.77 -9.24 -0.24
CA PHE A 334 8.73 -9.32 0.80
C PHE A 334 7.37 -9.76 0.23
N SER A 335 7.04 -9.32 -0.97
CA SER A 335 5.81 -9.73 -1.66
C SER A 335 5.83 -11.22 -2.01
N GLU A 336 6.97 -11.74 -2.47
CA GLU A 336 7.16 -13.17 -2.78
C GLU A 336 7.12 -14.04 -1.54
N ARG A 337 7.87 -13.66 -0.48
CA ARG A 337 7.86 -14.34 0.82
C ARG A 337 6.49 -14.26 1.49
N GLY A 338 5.79 -13.14 1.30
CA GLY A 338 4.42 -12.92 1.75
C GLY A 338 3.45 -14.01 1.34
N ARG A 339 3.76 -14.78 0.28
CA ARG A 339 2.94 -15.94 -0.10
C ARG A 339 2.82 -16.99 0.99
N GLU A 340 3.81 -17.13 1.85
CA GLU A 340 3.84 -18.08 2.98
C GLU A 340 3.25 -17.50 4.28
N TRP A 341 2.99 -16.20 4.30
CA TRP A 341 2.57 -15.47 5.50
C TRP A 341 1.14 -14.93 5.39
N LEU A 342 0.67 -14.73 4.16
CA LEU A 342 -0.63 -14.18 3.82
C LEU A 342 -1.48 -15.26 3.17
N ARG A 343 -2.76 -15.26 3.53
CA ARG A 343 -3.75 -16.10 2.85
C ARG A 343 -4.25 -15.39 1.61
N GLU A 344 -4.51 -14.10 1.71
CA GLU A 344 -4.91 -13.22 0.64
C GLU A 344 -3.84 -13.10 -0.46
N ARG A 345 -4.31 -12.80 -1.68
CA ARG A 345 -3.49 -12.64 -2.88
C ARG A 345 -3.88 -11.41 -3.71
N TRP A 346 -4.93 -10.71 -3.30
CA TRP A 346 -5.53 -9.65 -4.10
C TRP A 346 -4.57 -8.46 -4.29
N GLN A 347 -3.74 -8.14 -3.30
CA GLN A 347 -2.77 -7.02 -3.40
C GLN A 347 -1.73 -7.27 -4.49
N ARG A 348 -1.23 -8.51 -4.57
CA ARG A 348 -0.28 -8.93 -5.59
C ARG A 348 -0.91 -8.85 -6.97
N VAL A 349 -2.12 -9.38 -7.13
CA VAL A 349 -2.87 -9.29 -8.38
C VAL A 349 -3.10 -7.83 -8.79
N ALA A 350 -3.49 -6.97 -7.87
CA ALA A 350 -3.84 -5.58 -8.17
C ALA A 350 -2.63 -4.70 -8.51
N CYS A 351 -1.48 -4.90 -7.84
CA CYS A 351 -0.41 -3.89 -7.81
C CYS A 351 0.97 -4.42 -8.18
N LEU A 352 1.24 -5.73 -8.13
CA LEU A 352 2.60 -6.22 -8.32
C LEU A 352 3.05 -6.02 -9.77
N ASP A 353 4.18 -5.35 -9.93
CA ASP A 353 4.90 -5.31 -11.20
C ASP A 353 5.89 -6.49 -11.27
N PRO A 354 5.61 -7.55 -12.04
CA PRO A 354 6.49 -8.72 -12.12
C PRO A 354 7.78 -8.46 -12.89
N SER A 355 7.95 -7.29 -13.51
CA SER A 355 9.17 -6.94 -14.25
C SER A 355 10.31 -6.46 -13.33
N ILE A 356 9.99 -6.07 -12.10
CA ILE A 356 10.98 -5.64 -11.11
C ILE A 356 11.59 -6.88 -10.46
N PRO A 357 12.92 -7.06 -10.54
CA PRO A 357 13.57 -8.22 -9.93
C PRO A 357 13.52 -8.15 -8.41
N SER A 358 13.24 -9.29 -7.80
CA SER A 358 13.34 -9.50 -6.35
C SER A 358 14.79 -9.35 -5.87
N GLN A 359 14.98 -8.60 -4.78
CA GLN A 359 16.26 -8.39 -4.12
C GLN A 359 16.19 -8.92 -2.69
N THR A 360 17.03 -9.92 -2.41
CA THR A 360 17.14 -10.53 -1.09
C THR A 360 17.82 -9.58 -0.09
N PRO A 361 17.51 -9.70 1.22
CA PRO A 361 18.14 -8.90 2.27
C PRO A 361 19.65 -9.11 2.43
N ASP A 362 20.22 -10.21 1.92
CA ASP A 362 21.66 -10.53 1.98
C ASP A 362 22.56 -9.50 1.28
N THR A 363 21.99 -8.67 0.43
CA THR A 363 22.64 -7.52 -0.21
C THR A 363 22.75 -6.30 0.71
N LEU A 364 22.07 -6.29 1.86
CA LEU A 364 22.08 -5.17 2.79
C LEU A 364 23.32 -5.21 3.70
N PRO A 365 23.80 -4.06 4.19
CA PRO A 365 24.87 -4.01 5.18
C PRO A 365 24.56 -4.82 6.44
N LEU A 366 25.59 -5.29 7.14
CA LEU A 366 25.42 -6.01 8.40
C LEU A 366 24.98 -5.11 9.57
N ALA A 367 25.21 -3.80 9.45
CA ALA A 367 24.74 -2.81 10.42
C ALA A 367 24.19 -1.59 9.68
N TYR A 368 23.11 -1.01 10.19
CA TYR A 368 22.49 0.17 9.60
C TYR A 368 21.89 1.07 10.68
N LEU A 369 22.14 2.38 10.54
CA LEU A 369 21.53 3.44 11.33
C LEU A 369 20.36 4.02 10.54
N PHE A 370 19.17 4.01 11.12
CA PHE A 370 18.02 4.79 10.68
C PHE A 370 18.06 6.14 11.41
N PRO A 371 18.62 7.20 10.81
CA PRO A 371 18.97 8.42 11.54
C PRO A 371 17.75 9.19 12.05
N GLY A 372 16.62 9.15 11.33
CA GLY A 372 15.40 9.84 11.75
C GLY A 372 14.85 9.31 13.07
N ALA A 373 14.94 7.99 13.27
CA ALA A 373 14.51 7.32 14.50
C ALA A 373 15.63 7.13 15.52
N GLY A 374 16.90 7.36 15.18
CA GLY A 374 18.02 7.05 16.08
C GLY A 374 18.21 5.54 16.34
N HIS A 375 17.73 4.69 15.43
CA HIS A 375 17.76 3.23 15.59
C HIS A 375 18.96 2.61 14.86
N VAL A 376 19.73 1.78 15.56
CA VAL A 376 20.80 0.97 14.98
C VAL A 376 20.40 -0.50 15.05
N TYR A 377 20.36 -1.15 13.88
CA TYR A 377 20.18 -2.60 13.76
C TYR A 377 21.48 -3.23 13.28
N MET A 378 21.84 -4.37 13.87
CA MET A 378 23.08 -5.07 13.60
C MET A 378 22.81 -6.57 13.50
N ARG A 379 23.51 -7.24 12.59
CA ARG A 379 23.55 -8.70 12.51
C ARG A 379 24.90 -9.19 12.02
N SER A 380 25.26 -10.43 12.34
CA SER A 380 26.53 -11.03 11.93
C SER A 380 26.50 -11.65 10.53
N ALA A 381 25.32 -12.07 10.06
CA ALA A 381 25.06 -12.56 8.70
C ALA A 381 23.56 -12.47 8.38
N TRP A 382 23.19 -12.54 7.09
CA TRP A 382 21.80 -12.57 6.62
C TRP A 382 21.28 -13.98 6.33
N ASP A 383 22.17 -14.88 5.94
CA ASP A 383 21.91 -16.24 5.46
C ASP A 383 22.28 -17.34 6.48
N ASP A 384 22.56 -16.96 7.72
CA ASP A 384 22.88 -17.87 8.82
C ASP A 384 21.77 -17.80 9.91
N PRO A 385 21.03 -18.90 10.17
CA PRO A 385 20.03 -18.92 11.24
C PRO A 385 20.62 -18.75 12.64
N ASP A 386 21.93 -19.03 12.82
CA ASP A 386 22.65 -18.84 14.08
C ASP A 386 23.31 -17.45 14.19
N ALA A 387 23.07 -16.56 13.22
CA ALA A 387 23.58 -15.20 13.27
C ALA A 387 23.15 -14.49 14.56
N THR A 388 24.09 -13.77 15.17
CA THR A 388 23.73 -12.76 16.19
C THR A 388 22.97 -11.62 15.53
N TRP A 389 21.89 -11.17 16.18
CA TRP A 389 21.13 -9.96 15.86
C TRP A 389 21.08 -9.05 17.09
N ALA A 390 21.22 -7.74 16.90
CA ALA A 390 21.17 -6.75 17.96
C ALA A 390 20.49 -5.46 17.49
N PHE A 391 19.85 -4.78 18.43
CA PHE A 391 19.19 -3.50 18.24
C PHE A 391 19.58 -2.53 19.35
N PHE A 392 19.73 -1.26 18.99
CA PHE A 392 19.89 -0.15 19.94
C PHE A 392 19.07 1.04 19.42
N GLY A 393 18.10 1.49 20.20
CA GLY A 393 17.35 2.73 19.97
C GLY A 393 17.88 3.84 20.88
N CYS A 394 18.12 5.02 20.32
CA CYS A 394 18.17 6.26 21.07
C CYS A 394 17.84 7.44 20.14
N GLY A 395 16.57 7.83 20.09
CA GLY A 395 16.09 8.83 19.15
C GLY A 395 14.94 9.71 19.62
N PRO A 396 14.37 10.52 18.70
CA PRO A 396 13.25 11.38 19.01
C PRO A 396 11.95 10.60 19.19
N GLN A 397 11.17 10.95 20.20
CA GLN A 397 9.79 10.48 20.34
C GLN A 397 8.87 11.25 19.39
N PHE A 398 8.31 10.56 18.39
CA PHE A 398 7.38 11.17 17.43
C PHE A 398 5.90 10.96 17.83
N ALA A 399 5.56 9.82 18.45
CA ALA A 399 4.17 9.41 18.67
C ALA A 399 3.96 8.73 20.03
N GLY A 400 2.69 8.48 20.38
CA GLY A 400 2.29 8.07 21.73
C GLY A 400 2.61 6.62 22.10
N HIS A 401 2.86 5.76 21.11
CA HIS A 401 3.25 4.36 21.34
C HIS A 401 4.77 4.11 21.20
N SER A 402 5.57 5.15 20.90
CA SER A 402 7.03 5.10 21.07
C SER A 402 7.33 4.93 22.56
N ARG A 403 8.22 3.99 22.92
CA ARG A 403 8.57 3.70 24.32
C ARG A 403 9.97 4.24 24.66
N ASP A 404 10.26 4.36 25.96
CA ASP A 404 11.54 4.88 26.49
C ASP A 404 12.77 3.98 26.20
N ASP A 405 12.58 2.84 25.51
CA ASP A 405 13.63 1.99 24.93
C ASP A 405 13.96 2.31 23.45
N GLU A 406 13.35 3.37 22.90
CA GLU A 406 13.67 3.99 21.60
C GLU A 406 14.53 5.25 21.69
#